data_AF-A0A6J7H0J8-F1
#
_entry.id   AF-A0A6J7H0J8-F1
#
_cell.length_a   1.000
_cell.length_b   1.000
_cell.length_c   1.000
_cell.angle_alpha   90.00
_cell.angle_beta   90.00
_cell.angle_gamma   90.00
#
_symmetry.space_group_name_H-M   'P 1'
#
loop_
_entity.id
_entity.type
_entity.pdbx_description
1 polymer ?
#
loop_
_entity_poly.entity_id
_entity_poly.type
_entity_poly.pdbx_seq_one_letter_code
_entity_poly.pdbx_strand_id
1 'polypeptide(L)'
;MVLVRDIPFTSVCEHHMLPFNGTAHIAYLPGSTGRFTGLSKLARLVEGYSRRLQVQERLTSQVADAMQSMLEPVGVLVVIEAEHSCMSIRGVRKPGTKTVTTAARGIYRTDSSARAEVMAFIQGR
;
A
#
# COMPACT_ATOMS: atom_id res chain seq x y z
N MET A 1 7.33 -15.97 2.15
CA MET A 1 6.77 -14.60 2.06
C MET A 1 5.51 -14.51 2.92
N VAL A 2 5.20 -13.33 3.47
CA VAL A 2 3.91 -13.02 4.12
C VAL A 2 3.19 -11.96 3.29
N LEU A 3 1.92 -12.17 2.98
CA LEU A 3 1.06 -11.22 2.27
C LEU A 3 -0.22 -10.97 3.07
N VAL A 4 -0.50 -9.72 3.40
CA VAL A 4 -1.80 -9.27 3.88
C VAL A 4 -2.42 -8.41 2.79
N ARG A 5 -3.52 -8.87 2.22
CA ARG A 5 -4.23 -8.20 1.13
C ARG A 5 -5.59 -7.67 1.59
N ASP A 6 -6.12 -6.74 0.82
CA ASP A 6 -7.46 -6.17 0.98
C ASP A 6 -7.66 -5.46 2.32
N ILE A 7 -6.64 -4.73 2.79
CA ILE A 7 -6.75 -3.86 3.96
C ILE A 7 -7.54 -2.61 3.54
N PRO A 8 -8.80 -2.42 3.95
CA PRO A 8 -9.55 -1.24 3.57
C PRO A 8 -8.98 0.00 4.26
N PHE A 9 -8.97 1.13 3.55
CA PHE A 9 -8.60 2.41 4.13
C PHE A 9 -9.35 3.57 3.46
N THR A 10 -9.44 4.67 4.21
CA THR A 10 -9.86 5.97 3.73
C THR A 10 -8.79 6.99 4.08
N SER A 11 -8.56 7.93 3.17
CA SER A 11 -7.68 9.08 3.37
C SER A 11 -8.27 10.32 2.69
N VAL A 12 -7.61 11.45 2.83
CA VAL A 12 -8.06 12.74 2.29
C VAL A 12 -6.98 13.28 1.35
N CYS A 13 -7.34 13.57 0.11
CA CYS A 13 -6.42 14.13 -0.87
C CYS A 13 -5.99 15.53 -0.44
N GLU A 14 -4.68 15.79 -0.33
CA GLU A 14 -4.17 17.07 0.15
C GLU A 14 -4.50 18.26 -0.76
N HIS A 15 -4.66 18.02 -2.06
CA HIS A 15 -4.95 19.08 -3.03
C HIS A 15 -6.35 19.68 -2.92
N HIS A 16 -7.32 18.89 -2.44
CA HIS A 16 -8.74 19.24 -2.51
C HIS A 16 -9.51 18.96 -1.23
N MET A 17 -8.87 18.39 -0.22
CA MET A 17 -9.49 17.99 1.05
C MET A 17 -10.72 17.09 0.84
N LEU A 18 -10.69 16.26 -0.21
CA LEU A 18 -11.74 15.31 -0.56
C LEU A 18 -11.26 13.88 -0.35
N PRO A 19 -12.15 12.95 0.04
CA PRO A 19 -11.76 11.60 0.38
C PRO A 19 -11.32 10.79 -0.84
N PHE A 20 -10.37 9.90 -0.63
CA PHE A 20 -10.12 8.76 -1.50
C PHE A 20 -10.18 7.47 -0.68
N ASN A 21 -10.85 6.46 -1.23
CA ASN A 21 -11.14 5.19 -0.56
C ASN A 21 -10.54 4.05 -1.37
N GLY A 22 -9.96 3.07 -0.70
CA GLY A 22 -9.25 2.02 -1.38
C GLY A 22 -8.86 0.83 -0.52
N THR A 23 -8.03 -0.02 -1.09
CA THR A 23 -7.43 -1.18 -0.45
C THR A 23 -5.91 -1.08 -0.51
N ALA A 24 -5.27 -1.51 0.57
CA ALA A 24 -3.83 -1.71 0.62
C ALA A 24 -3.50 -3.20 0.71
N HIS A 25 -2.41 -3.58 0.05
CA HIS A 25 -1.84 -4.90 0.06
C HIS A 25 -0.37 -4.76 0.48
N ILE A 26 0.04 -5.52 1.49
CA ILE A 26 1.40 -5.48 2.04
C ILE A 26 1.98 -6.88 1.98
N ALA A 27 3.03 -7.06 1.19
CA ALA A 27 3.86 -8.25 1.18
C ALA A 27 5.23 -7.94 1.79
N TYR A 28 5.77 -8.87 2.58
CA TYR A 28 7.15 -8.82 3.03
C TYR A 28 7.77 -10.20 3.14
N LEU A 29 9.10 -10.27 2.95
CA LEU A 29 9.87 -11.49 3.14
C LEU A 29 10.71 -11.34 4.41
N PRO A 30 10.40 -12.07 5.51
CA PRO A 30 11.14 -11.95 6.76
C PRO A 30 12.65 -12.12 6.57
N GLY A 31 13.44 -11.30 7.27
CA GLY A 31 14.90 -11.39 7.32
C GLY A 31 15.39 -12.62 8.09
N SER A 32 16.71 -12.84 8.08
CA SER A 32 17.36 -13.90 8.85
C SER A 32 17.13 -13.79 10.36
N THR A 33 16.84 -12.59 10.87
CA THR A 33 16.46 -12.38 12.29
C THR A 33 15.07 -12.93 12.62
N GLY A 34 14.28 -13.36 11.64
CA GLY A 34 12.94 -13.91 11.85
C GLY A 34 11.96 -12.93 12.51
N ARG A 35 12.11 -11.61 12.28
CA ARG A 35 11.21 -10.60 12.85
C ARG A 35 9.86 -10.65 12.16
N PHE A 36 8.81 -10.86 12.95
CA PHE A 36 7.42 -10.81 12.52
C PHE A 36 6.67 -9.71 13.27
N THR A 37 5.59 -9.22 12.66
CA THR A 37 4.64 -8.35 13.34
C THR A 37 3.26 -9.00 13.34
N GLY A 38 2.44 -8.68 14.33
CA GLY A 38 1.06 -9.12 14.35
C GLY A 38 0.27 -8.52 13.18
N LEU A 39 -0.60 -9.30 12.55
CA LEU A 39 -1.38 -8.87 11.38
C LEU A 39 -2.16 -7.56 11.63
N SER A 40 -2.70 -7.40 12.83
CA SER A 40 -3.42 -6.17 13.23
C SER A 40 -2.56 -4.91 13.24
N LYS A 41 -1.23 -5.03 13.33
CA LYS A 41 -0.30 -3.89 13.31
C LYS A 41 -0.08 -3.39 11.88
N LEU A 42 -0.16 -4.27 10.88
CA LEU A 42 -0.11 -3.89 9.47
C LEU A 42 -1.32 -3.05 9.07
N ALA A 43 -2.52 -3.46 9.50
CA ALA A 43 -3.74 -2.67 9.29
C ALA A 43 -3.63 -1.30 9.99
N ARG A 44 -3.17 -1.27 11.24
CA ARG A 44 -2.95 -0.02 11.99
C ARG A 44 -1.88 0.89 11.36
N LEU A 45 -0.87 0.32 10.71
CA LEU A 45 0.15 1.08 9.99
C LEU A 45 -0.44 1.83 8.80
N VAL A 46 -1.25 1.14 7.98
CA VAL A 46 -1.97 1.76 6.84
C VAL A 46 -2.88 2.86 7.36
N GLU A 47 -3.69 2.57 8.39
CA GLU A 47 -4.65 3.51 8.94
C GLU A 47 -3.98 4.73 9.60
N GLY A 48 -2.88 4.53 10.31
CA GLY A 48 -2.10 5.62 10.91
C GLY A 48 -1.58 6.60 9.87
N TYR A 49 -1.10 6.12 8.73
CA TYR A 49 -0.66 6.98 7.63
C TYR A 49 -1.79 7.52 6.75
N SER A 50 -2.96 6.88 6.72
CA SER A 50 -4.10 7.33 5.92
C SER A 50 -4.89 8.46 6.58
N ARG A 51 -4.84 8.59 7.92
CA ARG A 51 -5.57 9.60 8.71
C ARG A 51 -4.94 11.01 8.68
N ARG A 52 -4.60 11.51 7.49
CA ARG A 52 -4.10 12.87 7.24
C ARG A 52 -4.32 13.27 5.79
N LEU A 53 -4.04 14.54 5.47
CA LEU A 53 -3.92 15.00 4.08
C LEU A 53 -2.79 14.23 3.40
N GLN A 54 -3.09 13.63 2.25
CA GLN A 54 -2.20 12.69 1.57
C GLN A 54 -2.14 12.86 0.06
N VAL A 55 -1.04 12.34 -0.47
CA VAL A 55 -0.84 11.91 -1.85
C VAL A 55 -0.70 10.39 -1.81
N GLN A 56 -1.38 9.65 -2.70
CA GLN A 56 -1.43 8.18 -2.62
C GLN A 56 -0.04 7.55 -2.77
N GLU A 57 0.79 8.10 -3.66
CA GLU A 57 2.18 7.72 -3.90
C GLU A 57 3.02 7.83 -2.61
N ARG A 58 2.81 8.92 -1.86
CA ARG A 58 3.48 9.18 -0.58
C ARG A 58 3.00 8.20 0.48
N LEU A 59 1.69 7.99 0.61
CA LEU A 59 1.11 6.99 1.51
C LEU A 59 1.72 5.60 1.26
N THR A 60 1.78 5.18 0.00
CA THR A 60 2.33 3.88 -0.41
C THR A 60 3.80 3.73 0.01
N SER A 61 4.61 4.77 -0.24
CA SER A 61 6.02 4.76 0.11
C SER A 61 6.24 4.75 1.63
N GLN A 62 5.48 5.56 2.38
CA GLN A 62 5.57 5.63 3.84
C GLN A 62 5.28 4.30 4.52
N VAL A 63 4.27 3.56 4.05
CA VAL A 63 3.97 2.21 4.56
C VAL A 63 5.15 1.27 4.29
N ALA A 64 5.71 1.29 3.07
CA ALA A 64 6.85 0.44 2.71
C ALA A 64 8.12 0.77 3.52
N ASP A 65 8.40 2.06 3.70
CA ASP A 65 9.57 2.54 4.45
C ASP A 65 9.48 2.19 5.93
N ALA A 66 8.30 2.36 6.54
CA ALA A 66 8.07 1.99 7.93
C ALA A 66 8.20 0.48 8.16
N MET A 67 7.71 -0.33 7.21
CA MET A 67 7.92 -1.79 7.25
C MET A 67 9.40 -2.15 7.16
N GLN A 68 10.13 -1.51 6.23
CA GLN A 68 11.55 -1.77 6.04
C GLN A 68 12.37 -1.41 7.27
N SER A 69 12.07 -0.27 7.91
CA SER A 69 12.81 0.20 9.08
C SER A 69 12.48 -0.57 10.36
N MET A 70 11.22 -0.95 10.57
CA MET A 70 10.81 -1.63 11.81
C MET A 70 11.13 -3.12 11.83
N LEU A 71 11.02 -3.80 10.67
CA LEU A 71 11.16 -5.26 10.59
C LEU A 71 12.48 -5.72 9.96
N GLU A 72 13.19 -4.83 9.28
CA GLU A 72 14.39 -5.14 8.50
C GLU A 72 14.23 -6.43 7.65
N PRO A 73 13.12 -6.55 6.88
CA PRO A 73 12.89 -7.73 6.06
C PRO A 73 13.85 -7.74 4.86
N VAL A 74 13.98 -8.91 4.23
CA VAL A 74 14.70 -9.08 2.96
C VAL A 74 14.07 -8.20 1.87
N GLY A 75 12.77 -7.96 1.94
CA GLY A 75 12.10 -6.95 1.13
C GLY A 75 10.65 -6.73 1.53
N VAL A 76 10.11 -5.61 1.06
CA VAL A 76 8.71 -5.19 1.22
C VAL A 76 8.15 -4.81 -0.15
N LEU A 77 6.91 -5.19 -0.43
CA LEU A 77 6.11 -4.68 -1.54
C LEU A 77 4.77 -4.20 -1.00
N VAL A 78 4.47 -2.92 -1.21
CA VAL A 78 3.17 -2.33 -0.91
C VAL A 78 2.48 -1.99 -2.21
N VAL A 79 1.22 -2.38 -2.34
CA VAL A 79 0.33 -2.00 -3.45
C VAL A 79 -0.89 -1.33 -2.85
N ILE A 80 -1.26 -0.15 -3.37
CA ILE A 80 -2.47 0.55 -2.97
C ILE A 80 -3.31 0.82 -4.22
N GLU A 81 -4.58 0.47 -4.16
CA GLU A 81 -5.58 0.80 -5.18
C GLU A 81 -6.66 1.66 -4.52
N ALA A 82 -6.98 2.82 -5.09
CA ALA A 82 -8.02 3.69 -4.54
C ALA A 82 -8.76 4.50 -5.62
N GLU A 83 -10.02 4.83 -5.32
CA GLU A 83 -10.81 5.80 -6.07
C GLU A 83 -10.79 7.17 -5.36
N HIS A 84 -10.61 8.23 -6.14
CA HIS A 84 -10.44 9.59 -5.65
C HIS A 84 -11.68 10.46 -5.92
N SER A 85 -12.36 10.91 -4.87
CA SER A 85 -13.55 11.78 -5.04
C SER A 85 -13.20 13.11 -5.71
N CYS A 86 -11.97 13.60 -5.56
CA CYS A 86 -11.51 14.80 -6.26
C CYS A 86 -11.54 14.67 -7.80
N MET A 87 -11.52 13.44 -8.33
CA MET A 87 -11.73 13.12 -9.74
C MET A 87 -13.17 12.71 -10.05
N SER A 88 -13.86 12.04 -9.10
CA SER A 88 -15.20 11.50 -9.34
C SER A 88 -16.30 12.55 -9.30
N ILE A 89 -16.28 13.50 -8.35
CA ILE A 89 -17.42 14.41 -8.10
C ILE A 89 -17.22 15.84 -8.61
N ARG A 90 -16.02 16.21 -9.05
CA ARG A 90 -15.70 17.56 -9.53
C ARG A 90 -14.73 17.56 -10.69
N GLY A 91 -14.57 18.74 -11.31
CA GLY A 91 -13.68 18.93 -12.45
C GLY A 91 -13.97 17.95 -13.59
N VAL A 92 -13.05 17.02 -13.80
CA VAL A 92 -13.02 16.00 -14.85
C VAL A 92 -14.14 14.94 -14.74
N ARG A 93 -14.72 14.72 -13.54
CA ARG A 93 -15.89 13.85 -13.29
C ARG A 93 -15.77 12.45 -13.92
N LYS A 94 -14.82 11.64 -13.44
CA LYS A 94 -14.57 10.26 -13.91
C LYS A 94 -14.77 9.23 -12.78
N PRO A 95 -16.03 8.98 -12.36
CA PRO A 95 -16.33 8.02 -11.31
C PRO A 95 -15.89 6.60 -11.71
N GLY A 96 -15.51 5.79 -10.72
CA GLY A 96 -15.02 4.43 -10.90
C GLY A 96 -13.56 4.33 -11.39
N THR A 97 -12.90 5.45 -11.66
CA THR A 97 -11.47 5.46 -12.00
C THR A 97 -10.65 5.11 -10.79
N LYS A 98 -9.79 4.09 -10.92
CA LYS A 98 -8.90 3.65 -9.86
C LYS A 98 -7.46 4.02 -10.15
N THR A 99 -6.78 4.53 -9.13
CA THR A 99 -5.34 4.78 -9.16
C THR A 99 -4.64 3.66 -8.41
N VAL A 100 -3.65 3.03 -9.05
CA VAL A 100 -2.83 1.98 -8.45
C VAL A 100 -1.41 2.50 -8.26
N THR A 101 -0.89 2.38 -7.06
CA THR A 101 0.48 2.78 -6.69
C THR A 101 1.22 1.62 -6.05
N THR A 102 2.52 1.54 -6.30
CA THR A 102 3.37 0.47 -5.76
C THR A 102 4.64 1.03 -5.15
N ALA A 103 5.08 0.50 -4.02
CA ALA A 103 6.39 0.78 -3.44
C ALA A 103 7.12 -0.52 -3.09
N ALA A 104 8.32 -0.70 -3.62
CA ALA A 104 9.16 -1.87 -3.40
C ALA A 104 10.44 -1.51 -2.64
N ARG A 105 10.86 -2.37 -1.72
CA ARG A 105 12.12 -2.31 -0.95
C ARG A 105 12.78 -3.69 -0.95
N GLY A 106 14.10 -3.70 -0.73
CA GLY A 106 14.89 -4.93 -0.69
C GLY A 106 14.77 -5.75 -1.97
N ILE A 107 14.62 -7.07 -1.85
CA ILE A 107 14.56 -8.01 -2.99
C ILE A 107 13.49 -7.65 -4.03
N TYR A 108 12.32 -7.16 -3.59
CA TYR A 108 11.25 -6.78 -4.51
C TYR A 108 11.57 -5.56 -5.37
N ARG A 109 12.61 -4.78 -5.05
CA ARG A 109 13.05 -3.66 -5.90
C ARG A 109 13.78 -4.16 -7.14
N THR A 110 14.54 -5.23 -7.02
CA THR A 110 15.46 -5.72 -8.06
C THR A 110 14.96 -6.99 -8.74
N ASP A 111 14.21 -7.83 -8.03
CA ASP A 111 13.69 -9.09 -8.53
C ASP A 111 12.27 -8.90 -9.10
N SER A 112 12.16 -9.00 -10.43
CA SER A 112 10.87 -8.94 -11.12
C SER A 112 10.02 -10.20 -10.95
N SER A 113 10.65 -11.37 -10.80
CA SER A 113 9.95 -12.65 -10.60
C SER A 113 9.31 -12.68 -9.22
N ALA A 114 10.03 -12.26 -8.18
CA ALA A 114 9.49 -12.16 -6.83
C ALA A 114 8.31 -11.16 -6.75
N ARG A 115 8.36 -10.06 -7.51
CA ARG A 115 7.21 -9.14 -7.64
C ARG A 115 6.03 -9.79 -8.36
N ALA A 116 6.30 -10.50 -9.46
CA ALA A 116 5.26 -11.16 -10.23
C ALA A 116 4.50 -12.20 -9.39
N GLU A 117 5.18 -12.95 -8.53
CA GLU A 117 4.57 -13.87 -7.58
C GLU A 117 3.56 -13.15 -6.65
N VAL A 118 3.96 -12.03 -6.04
CA VAL A 118 3.05 -11.24 -5.18
C VAL A 118 1.85 -10.72 -5.98
N MET A 119 2.10 -10.15 -7.16
CA MET A 119 1.04 -9.57 -8.00
C MET A 119 0.05 -10.65 -8.46
N ALA A 120 0.51 -11.87 -8.72
CA ALA A 120 -0.35 -13.01 -9.04
C ALA A 120 -1.30 -13.34 -7.87
N PHE A 121 -0.85 -13.28 -6.61
CA PHE A 121 -1.73 -13.47 -5.46
C PHE A 121 -2.69 -12.30 -5.20
N ILE A 122 -2.36 -11.09 -5.65
CA ILE A 122 -3.26 -9.92 -5.55
C ILE A 122 -4.34 -9.98 -6.65
N GLN A 123 -4.00 -10.45 -7.85
CA GLN A 123 -4.90 -10.50 -9.01
C GLN A 123 -5.70 -11.81 -9.10
N GLY A 124 -5.11 -12.91 -8.65
CA GLY A 124 -5.74 -14.24 -8.62
C GLY A 124 -6.77 -14.30 -7.49
N ARG A 125 -8.04 -14.18 -7.87
CA ARG A 125 -9.18 -14.55 -7.02
C ARG A 125 -9.24 -16.05 -6.80
#